data_AF-A0A7V9JJY3-F1
#
_entry.id   AF-A0A7V9JJY3-F1
#
_cell.length_a   1.000
_cell.length_b   1.000
_cell.length_c   1.000
_cell.angle_alpha   90.00
_cell.angle_beta   90.00
_cell.angle_gamma   90.00
#
_symmetry.space_group_name_H-M   'P 1'
#
loop_
_entity.id
_entity.type
_entity.pdbx_description
1 polymer ?
#
loop_
_entity_poly.entity_id
_entity_poly.type
_entity_poly.pdbx_seq_one_letter_code
_entity_poly.pdbx_strand_id
1 'polypeptide(L)'
;VIAGKQPQLQYLDMDAAVKHCTMGVGIWEWASSDRGSDPDVVMACCGDVPTMETLAAVELLRSHFPQLKIRVVNVVDLMRLQPPGEHPHGLSDTEFDSLFTKDKPIIFAFHGYPWLVHRLTYRRLNHGNLHVRGYKEEGTTTTPFDMVVRNDLDRFHLAMDAIDRLPQLGGDGAYAKQELEHQLIEHRNYIATYGDDLPQIRNWSWTSA
;
A
#
# COMPACT_ATOMS: atom_id res chain seq x y z
N VAL A 1 6.74 15.60 11.67
CA VAL A 1 5.50 14.81 11.72
C VAL A 1 4.66 15.18 10.51
N ILE A 2 4.27 14.20 9.71
CA ILE A 2 3.33 14.38 8.59
C ILE A 2 2.02 13.74 9.07
N ALA A 3 0.92 14.50 9.04
CA ALA A 3 -0.37 14.05 9.52
C ALA A 3 -1.51 14.67 8.71
N GLY A 4 -2.48 13.84 8.31
CA GLY A 4 -3.73 14.29 7.73
C GLY A 4 -4.61 15.02 8.75
N LYS A 5 -5.46 15.91 8.25
CA LYS A 5 -6.45 16.63 9.06
C LYS A 5 -7.89 16.29 8.69
N GLN A 6 -8.08 15.68 7.54
CA GLN A 6 -9.37 15.24 7.03
C GLN A 6 -9.90 14.08 7.87
N PRO A 7 -11.24 13.94 8.02
CA PRO A 7 -11.81 12.78 8.69
C PRO A 7 -11.33 11.48 8.04
N GLN A 8 -10.81 10.56 8.87
CA GLN A 8 -10.27 9.27 8.41
C GLN A 8 -10.53 8.17 9.44
N LEU A 9 -10.49 6.94 8.95
CA LEU A 9 -10.52 5.74 9.78
C LEU A 9 -9.34 5.73 10.77
N GLN A 10 -9.58 5.16 11.95
CA GLN A 10 -8.57 4.92 12.96
C GLN A 10 -8.23 3.43 12.95
N TYR A 11 -6.96 3.09 12.74
CA TYR A 11 -6.53 1.70 12.54
C TYR A 11 -5.95 1.03 13.78
N LEU A 12 -5.41 1.83 14.71
CA LEU A 12 -4.76 1.34 15.92
C LEU A 12 -5.37 2.05 17.13
N ASP A 13 -5.60 1.30 18.21
CA ASP A 13 -5.81 1.91 19.52
C ASP A 13 -4.50 2.51 20.06
N MET A 14 -4.58 3.22 21.18
CA MET A 14 -3.42 3.91 21.75
C MET A 14 -2.27 2.95 22.10
N ASP A 15 -2.57 1.79 22.67
CA ASP A 15 -1.55 0.82 23.10
C ASP A 15 -0.83 0.22 21.90
N ALA A 16 -1.57 -0.13 20.84
CA ALA A 16 -1.00 -0.60 19.58
C ALA A 16 -0.20 0.51 18.88
N ALA A 17 -0.69 1.75 18.88
CA ALA A 17 -0.01 2.89 18.30
C ALA A 17 1.32 3.19 19.00
N VAL A 18 1.38 3.17 20.34
CA VAL A 18 2.65 3.37 21.08
C VAL A 18 3.67 2.31 20.69
N LYS A 19 3.28 1.03 20.65
CA LYS A 19 4.18 -0.08 20.26
C LYS A 19 4.66 0.10 18.82
N HIS A 20 3.74 0.35 17.89
CA HIS A 20 4.05 0.50 16.47
C HIS A 20 4.95 1.71 16.18
N CYS A 21 4.64 2.87 16.76
CA CYS A 21 5.46 4.08 16.63
C CYS A 21 6.85 3.93 17.26
N THR A 22 6.97 3.17 18.36
CA THR A 22 8.28 2.88 18.96
C THR A 22 9.13 2.00 18.04
N MET A 23 8.53 1.02 17.37
CA MET A 23 9.20 0.18 16.38
C MET A 23 9.43 0.91 15.04
N GLY A 24 8.64 1.93 14.71
CA GLY A 24 8.77 2.73 13.50
C GLY A 24 8.30 2.04 12.21
N VAL A 25 8.24 0.71 12.19
CA VAL A 25 7.75 -0.11 11.09
C VAL A 25 7.32 -1.47 11.64
N GLY A 26 6.29 -2.07 11.06
CA GLY A 26 5.80 -3.37 11.51
C GLY A 26 4.76 -4.01 10.59
N ILE A 27 4.57 -5.32 10.77
CA ILE A 27 3.53 -6.09 10.10
C ILE A 27 2.20 -5.83 10.80
N TRP A 28 1.16 -5.51 10.03
CA TRP A 28 -0.21 -5.47 10.50
C TRP A 28 -0.85 -6.85 10.32
N GLU A 29 -0.77 -7.66 11.37
CA GLU A 29 -1.23 -9.04 11.36
C GLU A 29 -2.70 -9.17 10.95
N TRP A 30 -3.57 -8.28 11.46
CA TRP A 30 -5.00 -8.28 11.16
C TRP A 30 -5.34 -7.94 9.70
N ALA A 31 -4.40 -7.36 8.96
CA ALA A 31 -4.53 -7.08 7.54
C ALA A 31 -3.80 -8.10 6.65
N SER A 32 -3.00 -9.00 7.25
CA SER A 32 -2.16 -9.96 6.54
C SER A 32 -2.81 -11.35 6.47
N SER A 33 -2.44 -12.15 5.47
CA SER A 33 -2.94 -13.52 5.24
C SER A 33 -1.82 -14.57 5.09
N ASP A 34 -0.57 -14.19 5.35
CA ASP A 34 0.63 -15.02 5.16
C ASP A 34 1.12 -15.75 6.42
N ARG A 35 0.45 -15.62 7.58
CA ARG A 35 0.92 -16.29 8.81
C ARG A 35 1.06 -17.80 8.60
N GLY A 36 2.27 -18.31 8.84
CA GLY A 36 2.63 -19.73 8.69
C GLY A 36 3.27 -20.09 7.35
N SER A 37 3.42 -19.12 6.43
CA SER A 37 4.16 -19.26 5.17
C SER A 37 4.89 -17.96 4.82
N ASP A 38 5.64 -17.97 3.72
CA ASP A 38 6.08 -16.72 3.10
C ASP A 38 4.90 -16.07 2.34
N PRO A 39 4.85 -14.73 2.20
CA PRO A 39 3.86 -14.08 1.37
C PRO A 39 4.16 -14.28 -0.11
N ASP A 40 3.13 -14.19 -0.94
CA ASP A 40 3.27 -14.04 -2.39
C ASP A 40 3.62 -12.59 -2.74
N VAL A 41 3.09 -11.62 -1.98
CA VAL A 41 3.30 -10.19 -2.16
C VAL A 41 3.31 -9.44 -0.82
N VAL A 42 4.17 -8.42 -0.72
CA VAL A 42 4.16 -7.47 0.40
C VAL A 42 3.46 -6.18 -0.04
N MET A 43 2.40 -5.81 0.68
CA MET A 43 1.70 -4.53 0.52
C MET A 43 2.17 -3.59 1.62
N ALA A 44 3.06 -2.67 1.28
CA ALA A 44 3.68 -1.73 2.21
C ALA A 44 3.07 -0.33 2.07
N CYS A 45 2.96 0.40 3.17
CA CYS A 45 2.44 1.76 3.15
C CYS A 45 3.14 2.70 4.15
N CYS A 46 3.25 3.98 3.78
CA CYS A 46 3.78 5.04 4.62
C CYS A 46 3.02 6.36 4.36
N GLY A 47 2.17 6.73 5.31
CA GLY A 47 1.27 7.88 5.23
C GLY A 47 -0.19 7.47 5.38
N ASP A 48 -1.01 8.38 5.87
CA ASP A 48 -2.42 8.16 6.19
C ASP A 48 -3.27 7.74 4.97
N VAL A 49 -3.26 8.53 3.90
CA VAL A 49 -3.97 8.19 2.65
C VAL A 49 -3.37 6.94 1.96
N PRO A 50 -2.03 6.82 1.80
CA PRO A 50 -1.42 5.58 1.30
C PRO A 50 -1.82 4.33 2.10
N THR A 51 -1.93 4.41 3.42
CA THR A 51 -2.39 3.30 4.27
C THR A 51 -3.83 2.92 3.95
N MET A 52 -4.74 3.89 3.82
CA MET A 52 -6.13 3.63 3.44
C MET A 52 -6.24 2.89 2.11
N GLU A 53 -5.57 3.40 1.08
CA GLU A 53 -5.63 2.82 -0.27
C GLU A 53 -4.94 1.45 -0.34
N THR A 54 -3.87 1.24 0.44
CA THR A 54 -3.22 -0.07 0.55
C THR A 54 -4.14 -1.10 1.18
N LEU A 55 -4.83 -0.76 2.27
CA LEU A 55 -5.79 -1.66 2.90
C LEU A 55 -6.95 -1.98 1.94
N ALA A 56 -7.52 -0.98 1.28
CA ALA A 56 -8.58 -1.22 0.31
C ALA A 56 -8.10 -2.09 -0.87
N ALA A 57 -6.85 -1.94 -1.33
CA ALA A 57 -6.25 -2.82 -2.34
C ALA A 57 -6.12 -4.27 -1.83
N VAL A 58 -5.72 -4.44 -0.57
CA VAL A 58 -5.64 -5.76 0.08
C VAL A 58 -7.01 -6.45 0.13
N GLU A 59 -8.07 -5.70 0.45
CA GLU A 59 -9.45 -6.22 0.45
C GLU A 59 -9.85 -6.69 -0.95
N LEU A 60 -9.61 -5.88 -1.99
CA LEU A 60 -9.87 -6.26 -3.39
C LEU A 60 -9.10 -7.53 -3.78
N LEU A 61 -7.80 -7.59 -3.47
CA LEU A 61 -6.97 -8.76 -3.75
C LEU A 61 -7.46 -10.02 -3.05
N ARG A 62 -7.90 -9.91 -1.78
CA ARG A 62 -8.47 -11.04 -1.02
C ARG A 62 -9.81 -11.50 -1.59
N SER A 63 -10.63 -10.58 -2.08
CA SER A 63 -11.91 -10.90 -2.71
C SER A 63 -11.73 -11.64 -4.03
N HIS A 64 -10.79 -11.21 -4.89
CA HIS A 64 -10.50 -11.89 -6.15
C HIS A 64 -9.69 -13.17 -5.98
N PHE A 65 -8.73 -13.19 -5.04
CA PHE A 65 -7.77 -14.28 -4.85
C PHE A 65 -7.69 -14.73 -3.38
N PRO A 66 -8.67 -15.49 -2.87
CA PRO A 66 -8.73 -15.86 -1.45
C PRO A 66 -7.54 -16.69 -0.94
N GLN A 67 -6.81 -17.35 -1.85
CA GLN A 67 -5.62 -18.15 -1.50
C GLN A 67 -4.33 -17.34 -1.49
N LEU A 68 -4.34 -16.10 -1.99
CA LEU A 68 -3.16 -15.24 -2.08
C LEU A 68 -2.65 -14.88 -0.68
N LYS A 69 -1.35 -15.11 -0.45
CA LYS A 69 -0.68 -14.78 0.81
C LYS A 69 -0.14 -13.37 0.74
N ILE A 70 -0.77 -12.46 1.50
CA ILE A 70 -0.45 -11.04 1.49
C ILE A 70 0.11 -10.67 2.85
N ARG A 71 1.28 -10.02 2.87
CA ARG A 71 1.81 -9.37 4.06
C ARG A 71 1.59 -7.87 3.99
N VAL A 72 0.97 -7.29 5.02
CA VAL A 72 0.79 -5.84 5.11
C VAL A 72 1.83 -5.25 6.06
N VAL A 73 2.65 -4.32 5.56
CA VAL A 73 3.68 -3.63 6.35
C VAL A 73 3.36 -2.14 6.41
N ASN A 74 3.22 -1.60 7.63
CA ASN A 74 3.04 -0.17 7.82
C ASN A 74 4.35 0.46 8.33
N VAL A 75 4.74 1.59 7.75
CA VAL A 75 5.94 2.37 8.09
C VAL A 75 5.51 3.74 8.60
N VAL A 76 6.02 4.14 9.76
CA VAL A 76 5.82 5.49 10.34
C VAL A 76 7.14 6.25 10.53
N ASP A 77 8.25 5.55 10.80
CA ASP A 77 9.60 6.11 10.76
C ASP A 77 10.28 5.67 9.46
N LEU A 78 10.27 6.55 8.46
CA LEU A 78 10.85 6.29 7.16
C LEU A 78 12.36 6.01 7.24
N MET A 79 13.07 6.51 8.25
CA MET A 79 14.51 6.32 8.38
C MET A 79 14.88 4.89 8.79
N ARG A 80 13.93 4.11 9.32
CA ARG A 80 14.10 2.66 9.58
C ARG A 80 14.41 1.87 8.32
N LEU A 81 13.99 2.34 7.15
CA LEU A 81 14.24 1.65 5.87
C LEU A 81 15.73 1.62 5.49
N GLN A 82 16.56 2.52 6.04
CA GLN A 82 18.00 2.57 5.79
C GLN A 82 18.78 1.55 6.62
N PRO A 83 19.95 1.08 6.17
CA PRO A 83 20.82 0.24 7.00
C PRO A 83 21.38 1.03 8.20
N PRO A 84 21.80 0.36 9.30
CA PRO A 84 22.23 1.04 10.52
C PRO A 84 23.47 1.93 10.33
N GLY A 85 24.30 1.63 9.32
CA GLY A 85 25.47 2.43 8.97
C GLY A 85 25.14 3.77 8.28
N GLU A 86 23.93 3.94 7.74
CA GLU A 86 23.47 5.19 7.10
C GLU A 86 22.59 6.02 8.06
N HIS A 87 21.88 5.38 8.98
CA HIS A 87 21.06 6.06 9.99
C HIS A 87 21.00 5.28 11.30
N PRO A 88 21.10 5.93 12.48
CA PRO A 88 21.12 5.23 13.79
C PRO A 88 19.85 4.45 14.10
N HIS A 89 18.72 4.81 13.49
CA HIS A 89 17.45 4.08 13.63
C HIS A 89 17.25 3.01 12.55
N GLY A 90 18.22 2.85 11.63
CA GLY A 90 18.08 1.97 10.49
C GLY A 90 17.94 0.50 10.90
N LEU A 91 17.11 -0.25 10.19
CA LEU A 91 16.99 -1.70 10.38
C LEU A 91 18.27 -2.39 9.88
N SER A 92 18.72 -3.42 10.59
CA SER A 92 19.66 -4.39 10.03
C SER A 92 19.08 -5.05 8.78
N ASP A 93 19.94 -5.62 7.92
CA ASP A 93 19.47 -6.29 6.70
C ASP A 93 18.58 -7.50 7.04
N THR A 94 18.88 -8.23 8.10
CA THR A 94 18.03 -9.35 8.55
C THR A 94 16.65 -8.88 9.00
N GLU A 95 16.54 -7.76 9.72
CA GLU A 95 15.24 -7.22 10.11
C GLU A 95 14.45 -6.71 8.90
N PHE A 96 15.12 -6.00 7.97
CA PHE A 96 14.49 -5.56 6.72
C PHE A 96 13.94 -6.75 5.92
N ASP A 97 14.77 -7.77 5.70
CA ASP A 97 14.39 -8.99 4.97
C ASP A 97 13.25 -9.74 5.67
N SER A 98 13.20 -9.72 7.01
CA SER A 98 12.12 -10.37 7.75
C SER A 98 10.76 -9.71 7.52
N LEU A 99 10.74 -8.41 7.21
CA LEU A 99 9.53 -7.63 6.94
C LEU A 99 9.17 -7.65 5.46
N PHE A 100 10.15 -7.38 4.59
CA PHE A 100 9.97 -7.12 3.17
C PHE A 100 10.35 -8.29 2.27
N THR A 101 10.73 -9.42 2.85
CA THR A 101 11.24 -10.63 2.18
C THR A 101 12.53 -10.39 1.40
N LYS A 102 13.10 -11.47 0.85
CA LYS A 102 14.34 -11.43 0.06
C LYS A 102 14.10 -11.43 -1.45
N ASP A 103 12.92 -11.89 -1.87
CA ASP A 103 12.63 -12.24 -3.26
C ASP A 103 11.20 -11.92 -3.73
N LYS A 104 10.26 -11.56 -2.83
CA LYS A 104 8.86 -11.34 -3.20
C LYS A 104 8.63 -9.90 -3.66
N PRO A 105 7.68 -9.66 -4.59
CA PRO A 105 7.28 -8.32 -4.98
C PRO A 105 6.79 -7.50 -3.77
N ILE A 106 7.21 -6.23 -3.71
CA ILE A 106 6.77 -5.26 -2.71
C ILE A 106 6.08 -4.12 -3.42
N ILE A 107 4.79 -3.95 -3.20
CA ILE A 107 4.04 -2.76 -3.63
C ILE A 107 4.05 -1.78 -2.47
N PHE A 108 4.70 -0.63 -2.63
CA PHE A 108 4.88 0.35 -1.58
C PHE A 108 4.13 1.64 -1.90
N ALA A 109 3.04 1.91 -1.19
CA ALA A 109 2.30 3.16 -1.28
C ALA A 109 2.93 4.22 -0.35
N PHE A 110 3.36 5.35 -0.91
CA PHE A 110 4.08 6.40 -0.19
C PHE A 110 3.43 7.76 -0.34
N HIS A 111 3.39 8.53 0.75
CA HIS A 111 2.84 9.88 0.77
C HIS A 111 3.62 10.88 -0.11
N GLY A 112 4.95 10.72 -0.20
CA GLY A 112 5.82 11.62 -0.95
C GLY A 112 6.25 11.07 -2.30
N TYR A 113 7.37 11.59 -2.82
CA TYR A 113 7.94 11.13 -4.09
C TYR A 113 8.51 9.71 -3.98
N PRO A 114 8.13 8.78 -4.88
CA PRO A 114 8.62 7.40 -4.89
C PRO A 114 10.15 7.25 -4.84
N TRP A 115 10.86 8.16 -5.52
CA TRP A 115 12.32 8.17 -5.62
C TRP A 115 13.03 8.21 -4.26
N LEU A 116 12.42 8.83 -3.24
CA LEU A 116 13.00 8.86 -1.91
C LEU A 116 13.09 7.45 -1.32
N VAL A 117 12.01 6.67 -1.40
CA VAL A 117 11.99 5.30 -0.86
C VAL A 117 13.05 4.45 -1.57
N HIS A 118 13.12 4.51 -2.90
CA HIS A 118 14.15 3.81 -3.67
C HIS A 118 15.57 4.21 -3.25
N ARG A 119 15.81 5.49 -2.99
CA ARG A 119 17.11 5.97 -2.50
C ARG A 119 17.44 5.42 -1.12
N LEU A 120 16.46 5.32 -0.21
CA LEU A 120 16.68 4.83 1.15
C LEU A 120 16.93 3.32 1.19
N THR A 121 16.38 2.57 0.23
CA THR A 121 16.44 1.10 0.20
C THR A 121 17.39 0.53 -0.84
N TYR A 122 18.16 1.35 -1.56
CA TYR A 122 18.94 0.90 -2.72
C TYR A 122 19.98 -0.21 -2.43
N ARG A 123 20.41 -0.36 -1.17
CA ARG A 123 21.33 -1.43 -0.72
C ARG A 123 20.63 -2.67 -0.19
N ARG A 124 19.31 -2.65 -0.04
CA ARG A 124 18.55 -3.78 0.52
C ARG A 124 18.48 -4.91 -0.49
N LEU A 125 18.57 -6.16 -0.04
CA LEU A 125 18.65 -7.32 -0.94
C LEU A 125 17.51 -7.35 -1.97
N ASN A 126 16.28 -7.15 -1.51
CA ASN A 126 15.08 -7.23 -2.34
C ASN A 126 14.71 -5.91 -3.08
N HIS A 127 15.63 -4.94 -3.15
CA HIS A 127 15.32 -3.61 -3.70
C HIS A 127 14.88 -3.64 -5.18
N GLY A 128 15.26 -4.68 -5.94
CA GLY A 128 14.84 -4.87 -7.33
C GLY A 128 13.34 -5.22 -7.48
N ASN A 129 12.73 -5.76 -6.43
CA ASN A 129 11.29 -6.09 -6.37
C ASN A 129 10.48 -5.01 -5.62
N LEU A 130 11.11 -3.89 -5.26
CA LEU A 130 10.43 -2.78 -4.60
C LEU A 130 9.82 -1.86 -5.66
N HIS A 131 8.49 -1.75 -5.65
CA HIS A 131 7.73 -0.93 -6.58
C HIS A 131 6.96 0.13 -5.82
N VAL A 132 7.44 1.37 -5.89
CA VAL A 132 6.92 2.46 -5.07
C VAL A 132 5.95 3.30 -5.88
N ARG A 133 4.73 3.48 -5.36
CA ARG A 133 3.75 4.46 -5.81
C ARG A 133 3.69 5.62 -4.83
N GLY A 134 3.43 6.81 -5.32
CA GLY A 134 3.43 8.02 -4.52
C GLY A 134 3.17 9.24 -5.38
N TYR A 135 3.50 10.42 -4.88
CA TYR A 135 3.22 11.66 -5.59
C TYR A 135 4.05 11.78 -6.89
N LYS A 136 3.37 12.11 -7.99
CA LYS A 136 3.92 12.23 -9.37
C LYS A 136 3.76 13.64 -9.95
N GLU A 137 3.54 14.67 -9.12
CA GLU A 137 3.21 16.04 -9.56
C GLU A 137 1.86 16.18 -10.26
N GLU A 138 0.98 15.19 -10.12
CA GLU A 138 -0.35 15.23 -10.73
C GLU A 138 -1.38 15.70 -9.69
N GLY A 139 -2.01 16.84 -9.97
CA GLY A 139 -2.87 17.53 -9.01
C GLY A 139 -3.72 18.62 -9.65
N THR A 140 -4.96 18.78 -9.19
CA THR A 140 -5.84 19.91 -9.54
C THR A 140 -6.98 19.98 -8.51
N THR A 141 -7.85 20.98 -8.63
CA THR A 141 -9.10 20.99 -7.86
C THR A 141 -10.00 19.86 -8.34
N THR A 142 -10.11 18.81 -7.54
CA THR A 142 -10.91 17.61 -7.83
C THR A 142 -11.30 16.91 -6.52
N THR A 143 -11.95 15.75 -6.60
CA THR A 143 -12.39 14.97 -5.44
C THR A 143 -11.20 14.28 -4.73
N PRO A 144 -11.33 13.95 -3.43
CA PRO A 144 -10.24 13.31 -2.67
C PRO A 144 -9.68 12.03 -3.31
N PHE A 145 -10.53 11.13 -3.80
CA PHE A 145 -10.07 9.90 -4.44
C PHE A 145 -9.48 10.15 -5.83
N ASP A 146 -10.02 11.10 -6.59
CA ASP A 146 -9.41 11.47 -7.89
C ASP A 146 -7.97 11.99 -7.73
N MET A 147 -7.63 12.58 -6.58
CA MET A 147 -6.24 12.96 -6.28
C MET A 147 -5.28 11.80 -6.16
N VAL A 148 -5.70 10.66 -5.61
CA VAL A 148 -4.84 9.47 -5.58
C VAL A 148 -4.87 8.72 -6.92
N VAL A 149 -6.00 8.72 -7.63
CA VAL A 149 -6.12 8.12 -8.97
C VAL A 149 -5.15 8.75 -9.96
N ARG A 150 -5.05 10.08 -9.97
CA ARG A 150 -4.10 10.81 -10.85
C ARG A 150 -2.63 10.49 -10.60
N ASN A 151 -2.30 9.95 -9.43
CA ASN A 151 -0.95 9.59 -9.04
C ASN A 151 -0.70 8.06 -9.09
N ASP A 152 -1.64 7.28 -9.63
CA ASP A 152 -1.63 5.81 -9.62
C ASP A 152 -1.44 5.22 -8.20
N LEU A 153 -1.94 5.94 -7.18
CA LEU A 153 -1.78 5.60 -5.76
C LEU A 153 -3.07 5.04 -5.14
N ASP A 154 -4.18 5.08 -5.88
CA ASP A 154 -5.44 4.51 -5.45
C ASP A 154 -5.41 2.97 -5.39
N ARG A 155 -6.36 2.42 -4.63
CA ARG A 155 -6.54 0.98 -4.42
C ARG A 155 -6.60 0.14 -5.69
N PHE A 156 -7.14 0.67 -6.80
CA PHE A 156 -7.27 -0.09 -8.03
C PHE A 156 -5.91 -0.24 -8.70
N HIS A 157 -5.16 0.86 -8.86
CA HIS A 157 -3.80 0.80 -9.39
C HIS A 157 -2.87 -0.03 -8.50
N LEU A 158 -2.96 0.09 -7.17
CA LEU A 158 -2.17 -0.72 -6.24
C LEU A 158 -2.46 -2.23 -6.37
N ALA A 159 -3.73 -2.61 -6.51
CA ALA A 159 -4.12 -4.00 -6.72
C ALA A 159 -3.66 -4.53 -8.09
N MET A 160 -3.84 -3.75 -9.16
CA MET A 160 -3.35 -4.11 -10.50
C MET A 160 -1.83 -4.28 -10.52
N ASP A 161 -1.09 -3.43 -9.80
CA ASP A 161 0.36 -3.55 -9.66
C ASP A 161 0.80 -4.86 -9.00
N ALA A 162 0.08 -5.29 -7.96
CA ALA A 162 0.32 -6.58 -7.34
C ALA A 162 0.04 -7.72 -8.33
N ILE A 163 -1.12 -7.67 -9.02
CA ILE A 163 -1.52 -8.70 -9.99
C ILE A 163 -0.48 -8.87 -11.10
N ASP A 164 0.00 -7.77 -11.68
CA ASP A 164 0.99 -7.78 -12.78
C ASP A 164 2.32 -8.46 -12.40
N ARG A 165 2.60 -8.62 -11.11
CA ARG A 165 3.84 -9.20 -10.56
C ARG A 165 3.67 -10.61 -10.01
N LEU A 166 2.46 -11.16 -10.12
CA LEU A 166 2.10 -12.48 -9.62
C LEU A 166 1.70 -13.38 -10.79
N PRO A 167 2.67 -13.92 -11.57
CA PRO A 167 2.38 -14.70 -12.76
C PRO A 167 1.53 -15.95 -12.48
N GLN A 168 1.54 -16.45 -11.24
CA GLN A 168 0.70 -17.56 -10.80
C GLN A 168 -0.81 -17.25 -10.84
N LEU A 169 -1.23 -15.99 -10.90
CA LEU A 169 -2.64 -15.61 -11.02
C LEU A 169 -3.19 -15.83 -12.43
N GLY A 170 -2.33 -15.97 -13.44
CA GLY A 170 -2.69 -16.38 -14.80
C GLY A 170 -3.89 -15.62 -15.39
N GLY A 171 -4.85 -16.37 -15.96
CA GLY A 171 -6.04 -15.80 -16.59
C GLY A 171 -6.98 -15.08 -15.63
N ASP A 172 -7.11 -15.57 -14.40
CA ASP A 172 -7.95 -14.93 -13.37
C ASP A 172 -7.42 -13.53 -13.01
N GLY A 173 -6.08 -13.38 -13.00
CA GLY A 173 -5.41 -12.09 -12.91
C GLY A 173 -5.86 -11.09 -13.99
N ALA A 174 -5.97 -11.55 -15.24
CA ALA A 174 -6.40 -10.70 -16.34
C ALA A 174 -7.85 -10.22 -16.21
N TYR A 175 -8.77 -11.10 -15.79
CA TYR A 175 -10.17 -10.72 -15.56
C TYR A 175 -10.31 -9.74 -14.39
N ALA A 176 -9.62 -9.98 -13.27
CA ALA A 176 -9.64 -9.06 -12.14
C ALA A 176 -9.10 -7.68 -12.54
N LYS A 177 -8.00 -7.62 -13.30
CA LYS A 177 -7.45 -6.36 -13.81
C LYS A 177 -8.45 -5.61 -14.69
N GLN A 178 -9.12 -6.31 -15.61
CA GLN A 178 -10.14 -5.69 -16.45
C GLN A 178 -11.29 -5.09 -15.62
N GLU A 179 -11.72 -5.76 -14.56
CA GLU A 179 -12.74 -5.24 -13.65
C GLU A 179 -12.28 -3.96 -12.93
N LEU A 180 -11.04 -3.93 -12.44
CA LEU A 180 -10.44 -2.76 -11.81
C LEU A 180 -10.30 -1.58 -12.79
N GLU A 181 -9.95 -1.84 -14.05
CA GLU A 181 -9.95 -0.83 -15.12
C GLU A 181 -11.36 -0.28 -15.37
N HIS A 182 -12.39 -1.12 -15.35
CA HIS A 182 -13.78 -0.66 -15.46
C HIS A 182 -14.18 0.25 -14.28
N GLN A 183 -13.74 -0.04 -13.06
CA GLN A 183 -13.97 0.82 -11.88
C GLN A 183 -13.34 2.21 -12.04
N LEU A 184 -12.15 2.31 -12.64
CA LEU A 184 -11.50 3.59 -12.94
C LEU A 184 -12.28 4.40 -14.00
N ILE A 185 -12.84 3.72 -15.01
CA ILE A 185 -13.70 4.35 -16.02
C ILE A 185 -14.99 4.87 -15.37
N GLU A 186 -15.62 4.06 -14.51
CA GLU A 186 -16.81 4.44 -13.76
C GLU A 186 -16.54 5.65 -12.87
N HIS A 187 -15.44 5.64 -12.12
CA HIS A 187 -14.98 6.76 -11.29
C HIS A 187 -14.89 8.06 -12.10
N ARG A 188 -14.17 8.03 -13.23
CA ARG A 188 -14.00 9.21 -14.11
C ARG A 188 -15.36 9.77 -14.57
N ASN A 189 -16.29 8.91 -14.96
CA ASN A 189 -17.62 9.32 -15.39
C ASN A 189 -18.44 9.88 -14.23
N TYR A 190 -18.33 9.27 -13.04
CA TYR A 190 -19.07 9.66 -11.86
C TYR A 190 -18.65 11.05 -11.36
N ILE A 191 -17.34 11.31 -11.21
CA ILE A 191 -16.87 12.62 -10.75
C ILE A 191 -17.23 13.74 -11.73
N ALA A 192 -17.22 13.46 -13.04
CA ALA A 192 -17.57 14.45 -14.06
C ALA A 192 -19.07 14.78 -14.03
N THR A 193 -19.90 13.81 -13.65
CA THR A 193 -21.36 13.97 -13.61
C THR A 193 -21.84 14.56 -12.30
N TYR A 194 -21.29 14.12 -11.17
CA TYR A 194 -21.81 14.40 -9.83
C TYR A 194 -20.91 15.30 -8.98
N GLY A 195 -19.63 15.48 -9.37
CA GLY A 195 -18.68 16.31 -8.63
C GLY A 195 -18.29 15.75 -7.25
N ASP A 196 -18.54 14.47 -7.00
CA ASP A 196 -18.23 13.78 -5.75
C ASP A 196 -17.69 12.38 -6.05
N ASP A 197 -17.01 11.75 -5.08
CA ASP A 197 -16.47 10.41 -5.23
C ASP A 197 -17.57 9.34 -5.21
N LEU A 198 -17.29 8.21 -5.85
CA LEU A 198 -18.16 7.04 -5.85
C LEU A 198 -18.59 6.65 -4.42
N PRO A 199 -19.88 6.33 -4.16
CA PRO A 199 -20.35 5.99 -2.83
C PRO A 199 -19.58 4.86 -2.17
N GLN A 200 -19.17 3.84 -2.93
CA GLN A 200 -18.36 2.73 -2.44
C GLN A 200 -16.95 3.14 -1.99
N ILE A 201 -16.41 4.25 -2.53
CA ILE A 201 -15.12 4.81 -2.10
C ILE A 201 -15.30 5.62 -0.83
N ARG A 202 -16.30 6.51 -0.79
CA ARG A 202 -16.56 7.40 0.36
C ARG A 202 -17.00 6.65 1.61
N ASN A 203 -17.84 5.64 1.42
CA ASN A 203 -18.40 4.86 2.51
C ASN A 203 -17.56 3.62 2.83
N TRP A 204 -16.37 3.50 2.24
CA TRP A 204 -15.49 2.39 2.50
C TRP A 204 -15.04 2.40 3.97
N SER A 205 -15.14 1.24 4.61
CA SER A 205 -14.58 0.96 5.93
C SER A 205 -13.92 -0.40 5.91
N TRP A 206 -12.78 -0.53 6.58
CA TRP A 206 -12.13 -1.82 6.70
C TRP A 206 -13.06 -2.84 7.37
N THR A 207 -13.38 -3.92 6.66
CA THR A 207 -14.09 -5.07 7.22
C THR A 207 -13.08 -6.18 7.50
N SER A 208 -12.98 -6.60 8.77
CA SER A 208 -12.20 -7.78 9.12
C SER A 208 -12.97 -9.01 8.65
N ALA A 209 -12.69 -9.48 7.42
CA ALA A 209 -13.10 -10.80 6.95
C ALA A 209 -12.23 -11.89 7.56
#